data_AF-A0AAD8BVR0-F1
#
_entry.id   AF-A0AAD8BVR0-F1
#
_cell.length_a   1.000
_cell.length_b   1.000
_cell.length_c   1.000
_cell.angle_alpha   90.00
_cell.angle_beta   90.00
_cell.angle_gamma   90.00
#
_symmetry.space_group_name_H-M   'P 1'
#
loop_
_entity.id
_entity.type
_entity.pdbx_description
1 polymer ?
#
loop_
_entity_poly.entity_id
_entity_poly.type
_entity_poly.pdbx_seq_one_letter_code
_entity_poly.pdbx_strand_id
1 'polypeptide(L)'
;MVRLINYPVPTEGIQHRETSVNLNIENVDIGTGTLFITESFVLWLDSSDQGVQLDYRLICLHAISRDLNAFPHEHLLCHYVGKLPGINDENNDESDGSNEADEESEGELIEIRFIPENKDSLQVLFDSLANCQTLHPDSDCQLSGDEFDDAEDNFREESYDNEGNVDNLTEQGRINLERFNQMLNVGQGDADITAQTNLLNIANGYEEEGHVDEEQFEDADQMDQ
;
A
#
# COMPACT_ATOMS: atom_id res chain seq x y z
N MET A 1 11.45 -12.62 24.56
CA MET A 1 12.15 -13.55 23.64
C MET A 1 11.09 -14.23 22.80
N VAL A 2 11.10 -14.02 21.48
CA VAL A 2 10.09 -14.60 20.56
C VAL A 2 10.00 -16.12 20.78
N ARG A 3 8.79 -16.61 21.01
CA ARG A 3 8.54 -18.02 21.25
C ARG A 3 7.90 -18.64 20.02
N LEU A 4 8.64 -19.54 19.37
CA LEU A 4 8.10 -20.30 18.25
C LEU A 4 7.11 -21.35 18.76
N ILE A 5 6.05 -21.58 17.99
CA ILE A 5 5.01 -22.57 18.30
C ILE A 5 4.86 -23.55 17.15
N ASN A 6 4.38 -24.76 17.47
CA ASN A 6 4.25 -25.83 16.50
C ASN A 6 3.10 -25.56 15.53
N TYR A 7 3.40 -25.51 14.24
CA TYR A 7 2.39 -25.45 13.18
C TYR A 7 2.49 -26.66 12.26
N PRO A 8 1.36 -27.20 11.76
CA PRO A 8 1.42 -28.23 10.73
C PRO A 8 1.96 -27.63 9.43
N VAL A 9 2.81 -28.37 8.73
CA VAL A 9 3.25 -27.99 7.38
C VAL A 9 2.01 -27.93 6.47
N PRO A 10 1.74 -26.80 5.80
CA PRO A 10 0.59 -26.67 4.90
C PRO A 10 0.75 -27.63 3.72
N THR A 11 -0.38 -28.18 3.27
CA THR A 11 -0.44 -29.12 2.14
C THR A 11 -1.33 -28.65 0.99
N GLU A 12 -2.15 -27.63 1.23
CA GLU A 12 -3.12 -27.07 0.29
C GLU A 12 -3.02 -25.54 0.30
N GLY A 13 -3.52 -24.90 -0.77
CA GLY A 13 -3.54 -23.43 -0.88
C GLY A 13 -2.17 -22.76 -0.89
N ILE A 14 -1.08 -23.49 -1.15
CA ILE A 14 0.27 -22.91 -1.19
C ILE A 14 0.45 -22.14 -2.50
N GLN A 15 0.64 -20.82 -2.41
CA GLN A 15 0.93 -19.95 -3.53
C GLN A 15 2.43 -19.89 -3.82
N HIS A 16 3.25 -19.78 -2.77
CA HIS A 16 4.71 -19.85 -2.90
C HIS A 16 5.35 -20.56 -1.70
N ARG A 17 6.45 -21.26 -1.96
CA ARG A 17 7.28 -21.90 -0.93
C ARG A 17 8.74 -21.54 -1.19
N GLU A 18 9.37 -20.90 -0.21
CA GLU A 18 10.79 -20.55 -0.26
C GLU A 18 11.54 -21.22 0.90
N THR A 19 12.56 -22.00 0.58
CA THR A 19 13.47 -22.58 1.57
C THR A 19 14.63 -21.64 1.85
N SER A 20 15.35 -21.87 2.95
CA SER A 20 16.52 -21.06 3.34
C SER A 20 16.17 -19.57 3.51
N VAL A 21 15.07 -19.28 4.20
CA VAL A 21 14.67 -17.92 4.56
C VAL A 21 15.01 -17.67 6.01
N ASN A 22 15.91 -16.72 6.27
CA ASN A 22 16.18 -16.25 7.62
C ASN A 22 15.06 -15.31 8.08
N LEU A 23 14.56 -15.53 9.29
CA LEU A 23 13.53 -14.71 9.91
C LEU A 23 14.17 -13.80 10.95
N ASN A 24 13.94 -12.51 10.80
CA ASN A 24 14.30 -11.51 11.80
C ASN A 24 13.03 -10.80 12.26
N ILE A 25 12.83 -10.69 13.58
CA ILE A 25 11.70 -9.97 14.17
C ILE A 25 12.24 -8.96 15.16
N GLU A 26 11.87 -7.69 15.03
CA GLU A 26 12.35 -6.61 15.91
C GLU A 26 13.89 -6.55 16.04
N ASN A 27 14.59 -6.75 14.93
CA ASN A 27 16.06 -6.83 14.88
C ASN A 27 16.67 -8.04 15.61
N VAL A 28 15.85 -8.99 16.07
CA VAL A 28 16.29 -10.27 16.64
C VAL A 28 16.29 -11.34 15.54
N ASP A 29 17.46 -11.91 15.27
CA ASP A 29 17.60 -13.06 14.37
C ASP A 29 17.04 -14.32 15.04
N ILE A 30 15.99 -14.88 14.44
CA ILE A 30 15.30 -16.08 14.90
C ILE A 30 15.96 -17.34 14.32
N GLY A 31 16.56 -17.23 13.13
CA GLY A 31 17.22 -18.32 12.43
C GLY A 31 16.66 -18.56 11.03
N THR A 32 17.10 -19.66 10.41
CA THR A 32 16.79 -20.00 9.02
C THR A 32 15.77 -21.14 8.93
N GLY A 33 14.78 -20.98 8.05
CA GLY A 33 13.66 -21.89 7.91
C GLY A 33 13.06 -21.89 6.50
N THR A 34 11.81 -22.33 6.40
CA THR A 34 11.01 -22.34 5.17
C THR A 34 9.84 -21.39 5.32
N LEU A 35 9.68 -20.48 4.36
CA LEU A 35 8.54 -19.58 4.25
C LEU A 35 7.50 -20.18 3.30
N PHE A 36 6.26 -20.21 3.75
CA PHE A 36 5.07 -20.62 3.01
C PHE A 36 4.13 -19.43 2.90
N ILE A 37 3.86 -18.99 1.68
CA ILE A 37 2.80 -18.04 1.38
C ILE A 37 1.62 -18.88 0.91
N THR A 38 0.57 -18.95 1.72
CA THR A 38 -0.66 -19.68 1.37
C THR A 38 -1.78 -18.70 1.05
N GLU A 39 -2.89 -19.18 0.50
CA GLU A 39 -4.08 -18.35 0.26
C GLU A 39 -4.66 -17.76 1.54
N SER A 40 -4.47 -18.40 2.70
CA SER A 40 -5.14 -17.99 3.96
C SER A 40 -4.22 -17.34 4.99
N PHE A 41 -2.93 -17.65 4.96
CA PHE A 41 -1.94 -17.08 5.89
C PHE A 41 -0.52 -17.17 5.34
N VAL A 42 0.39 -16.42 5.95
CA VAL A 42 1.83 -16.59 5.78
C VAL A 42 2.37 -17.41 6.95
N LEU A 43 3.16 -18.43 6.68
CA LEU A 43 3.76 -19.27 7.71
C LEU A 43 5.25 -19.40 7.48
N TRP A 44 6.05 -19.12 8.50
CA TRP A 44 7.46 -19.47 8.51
C TRP A 44 7.70 -20.57 9.53
N LEU A 45 8.43 -21.62 9.14
CA LEU A 45 8.78 -22.77 9.99
C LEU A 45 10.29 -22.97 10.04
N ASP A 46 10.81 -23.22 11.24
CA ASP A 46 12.18 -23.68 11.44
C ASP A 46 12.34 -25.18 11.07
N SER A 47 13.53 -25.75 11.31
CA SER A 47 13.78 -27.18 11.05
C SER A 47 13.03 -28.15 11.97
N SER A 48 12.36 -27.64 13.01
CA SER A 48 11.64 -28.38 14.04
C SER A 48 10.12 -28.20 13.95
N ASP A 49 9.63 -27.68 12.82
CA ASP A 49 8.23 -27.30 12.57
C ASP A 49 7.66 -26.32 13.62
N GLN A 50 8.54 -25.54 14.27
CA GLN A 50 8.16 -24.41 15.10
C GLN A 50 8.25 -23.13 14.28
N GLY A 51 7.27 -22.24 14.44
CA GLY A 51 7.16 -21.10 13.55
C GLY A 51 6.32 -19.95 14.05
N VAL A 52 6.10 -19.01 13.13
CA VAL A 52 5.18 -17.87 13.27
C VAL A 52 4.22 -17.88 12.08
N GLN A 53 2.95 -17.64 12.36
CA GLN A 53 1.90 -17.52 11.36
C GLN A 53 1.32 -16.11 11.40
N LEU A 54 1.16 -15.49 10.23
CA LEU A 54 0.62 -14.16 10.04
C LEU A 54 -0.72 -14.24 9.28
N ASP A 55 -1.76 -13.62 9.82
CA ASP A 55 -3.03 -13.37 9.09
C ASP A 55 -2.82 -12.18 8.14
N TYR A 56 -3.29 -12.29 6.89
CA TYR A 56 -3.15 -11.26 5.87
C TYR A 56 -3.74 -9.92 6.29
N ARG A 57 -4.88 -9.93 6.98
CA ARG A 57 -5.55 -8.69 7.42
C ARG A 57 -4.75 -7.91 8.45
N LEU A 58 -3.85 -8.59 9.15
CA LEU A 58 -2.99 -7.98 10.16
C LEU A 58 -1.65 -7.53 9.59
N ILE A 59 -1.37 -7.78 8.30
CA ILE A 59 -0.17 -7.26 7.61
C ILE A 59 -0.51 -5.88 7.02
N CYS A 60 -0.13 -4.81 7.72
CA CYS A 60 -0.40 -3.44 7.29
C CYS A 60 0.37 -3.03 6.03
N LEU A 61 1.57 -3.55 5.86
CA LEU A 61 2.48 -3.21 4.77
C LEU A 61 3.42 -4.37 4.52
N HIS A 62 3.76 -4.58 3.25
CA HIS A 62 4.92 -5.36 2.85
C HIS A 62 5.71 -4.64 1.75
N ALA A 63 7.04 -4.77 1.76
CA ALA A 63 7.93 -4.11 0.81
C ALA A 63 9.22 -4.91 0.58
N ILE A 64 9.80 -4.78 -0.62
CA ILE A 64 11.16 -5.29 -0.87
C ILE A 64 12.15 -4.20 -0.45
N SER A 65 13.00 -4.52 0.53
CA SER A 65 14.10 -3.65 0.94
C SER A 65 15.42 -4.15 0.36
N ARG A 66 16.13 -3.25 -0.33
CA ARG A 66 17.45 -3.51 -0.94
C ARG A 66 18.56 -2.59 -0.44
N ASP A 67 18.26 -1.67 0.47
CA ASP A 67 19.25 -0.74 1.01
C ASP A 67 20.13 -1.43 2.06
N LEU A 68 21.34 -1.77 1.64
CA LEU A 68 22.34 -2.43 2.48
C LEU A 68 22.93 -1.53 3.57
N ASN A 69 22.72 -0.20 3.50
CA ASN A 69 23.13 0.71 4.56
C ASN A 69 22.16 0.70 5.74
N ALA A 70 20.87 0.52 5.46
CA ALA A 70 19.83 0.43 6.48
C ALA A 70 19.79 -0.95 7.14
N PHE A 71 19.94 -2.04 6.36
CA PHE A 71 19.99 -3.41 6.86
C PHE A 71 20.92 -4.27 6.00
N PRO A 72 21.79 -5.13 6.57
CA PRO A 72 22.89 -5.78 5.85
C PRO A 72 22.48 -6.79 4.76
N HIS A 73 21.19 -7.06 4.58
CA HIS A 73 20.67 -8.04 3.63
C HIS A 73 19.46 -7.50 2.86
N GLU A 74 19.29 -7.93 1.62
CA GLU A 74 18.04 -7.71 0.89
C GLU A 74 16.96 -8.63 1.46
N HIS A 75 15.77 -8.09 1.72
CA HIS A 75 14.71 -8.80 2.43
C HIS A 75 13.32 -8.32 2.03
N LEU A 76 12.32 -9.16 2.31
CA LEU A 76 10.93 -8.75 2.33
C LEU A 76 10.61 -8.24 3.74
N LEU A 77 10.33 -6.94 3.85
CA LEU A 77 9.87 -6.28 5.06
C LEU A 77 8.35 -6.44 5.17
N CYS A 78 7.85 -6.81 6.33
CA CYS A 78 6.44 -6.83 6.68
C CYS A 78 6.23 -6.11 8.00
N HIS A 79 5.23 -5.22 8.06
CA HIS A 79 4.72 -4.67 9.31
C HIS A 79 3.43 -5.40 9.68
N TYR A 80 3.38 -5.96 10.88
CA TYR A 80 2.29 -6.80 11.36
C TYR A 80 1.69 -6.21 12.64
N VAL A 81 0.39 -5.91 12.66
CA VAL A 81 -0.30 -5.38 13.84
C VAL A 81 -0.99 -6.54 14.55
N GLY A 82 -0.47 -6.93 15.71
CA GLY A 82 -1.06 -8.05 16.45
C GLY A 82 -0.17 -8.58 17.56
N LYS A 83 -0.46 -9.83 17.96
CA LYS A 83 0.30 -10.52 19.00
C LYS A 83 1.04 -11.71 18.40
N LEU A 84 2.34 -11.78 18.66
CA LEU A 84 3.13 -12.98 18.38
C LEU A 84 3.57 -13.62 19.71
N PRO A 85 3.51 -14.97 19.83
CA PRO A 85 3.88 -15.64 21.08
C PRO A 85 5.31 -15.29 21.51
N GLY A 86 5.51 -14.89 22.77
CA GLY A 86 6.83 -14.52 23.32
C GLY A 86 7.36 -13.12 22.99
N ILE A 87 6.65 -12.32 22.19
CA ILE A 87 6.94 -10.88 22.04
C ILE A 87 6.08 -10.09 23.03
N ASN A 88 4.76 -10.24 22.91
CA ASN A 88 3.81 -9.45 23.69
C ASN A 88 3.61 -9.96 25.13
N ASP A 89 4.16 -11.14 25.47
CA ASP A 89 4.07 -11.73 26.82
C ASP A 89 4.99 -11.04 27.84
N GLU A 90 6.06 -10.37 27.39
CA GLU A 90 7.05 -9.72 28.28
C GLU A 90 6.72 -8.25 28.59
N ASN A 91 5.85 -7.62 27.80
CA ASN A 91 5.48 -6.21 27.92
C ASN A 91 4.22 -5.97 28.78
N ASN A 92 3.67 -7.01 29.41
CA ASN A 92 2.37 -6.97 30.11
C ASN A 92 2.47 -7.10 31.64
N ASP A 93 3.57 -6.63 32.23
CA ASP A 93 3.62 -6.28 33.66
C ASP A 93 3.61 -4.74 33.76
N GLU A 94 2.58 -4.18 34.40
CA GLU A 94 2.42 -2.78 34.83
C GLU A 94 1.73 -1.78 33.85
N SER A 95 0.48 -2.04 33.44
CA SER A 95 -0.45 -0.95 33.11
C SER A 95 -1.87 -1.26 33.57
N ASP A 96 -2.13 -0.72 34.76
CA ASP A 96 -3.33 -0.53 35.57
C ASP A 96 -4.70 -0.54 34.86
N GLY A 97 -5.69 -1.02 35.60
CA GLY A 97 -7.07 -1.13 35.18
C GLY A 97 -7.71 0.24 34.94
N SER A 98 -8.22 0.43 33.74
CA SER A 98 -9.34 1.33 33.49
C SER A 98 -10.23 0.71 32.42
N ASN A 99 -11.45 0.36 32.82
CA ASN A 99 -12.56 0.17 31.90
C ASN A 99 -12.72 1.46 31.10
N GLU A 100 -12.58 1.41 29.78
CA GLU A 100 -13.61 1.85 28.81
C GLU A 100 -13.47 0.96 27.57
N ALA A 101 -14.61 0.53 27.05
CA ALA A 101 -14.69 -0.22 25.82
C ALA A 101 -14.43 0.75 24.65
N ASP A 102 -13.19 0.82 24.19
CA ASP A 102 -12.87 1.25 22.83
C ASP A 102 -12.62 0.00 21.98
N GLU A 103 -13.39 -0.13 20.91
CA GLU A 103 -13.36 -1.26 19.96
C GLU A 103 -12.15 -1.22 19.01
N GLU A 104 -11.02 -0.65 19.45
CA GLU A 104 -9.74 -0.62 18.72
C GLU A 104 -8.62 -0.92 19.70
N SER A 105 -8.49 -2.19 20.09
CA SER A 105 -7.20 -2.68 20.60
C SER A 105 -6.23 -2.71 19.42
N GLU A 106 -5.73 -1.53 19.01
CA GLU A 106 -4.62 -1.40 18.08
C GLU A 106 -3.49 -2.31 18.59
N GLY A 107 -3.27 -3.43 17.89
CA GLY A 107 -2.20 -4.35 18.25
C GLY A 107 -0.85 -3.64 18.20
N GLU A 108 0.14 -4.19 18.88
CA GLU A 108 1.51 -3.69 18.75
C GLU A 108 1.97 -3.90 17.29
N LEU A 109 2.58 -2.86 16.71
CA LEU A 109 3.18 -2.93 15.38
C LEU A 109 4.51 -3.69 15.49
N ILE A 110 4.58 -4.84 14.83
CA ILE A 110 5.74 -5.72 14.83
C ILE A 110 6.41 -5.68 13.45
N GLU A 111 7.69 -5.36 13.43
CA GLU A 111 8.54 -5.37 12.25
C GLU A 111 9.13 -6.76 12.03
N ILE A 112 8.82 -7.34 10.87
CA ILE A 112 9.23 -8.69 10.47
C ILE A 112 10.01 -8.60 9.15
N ARG A 113 11.18 -9.23 9.09
CA ARG A 113 12.00 -9.33 7.88
C ARG A 113 12.18 -10.79 7.49
N PHE A 114 11.80 -11.12 6.26
CA PHE A 114 12.10 -12.40 5.63
C PHE A 114 13.29 -12.22 4.69
N ILE A 115 14.41 -12.84 5.03
CA ILE A 115 15.69 -12.70 4.34
C ILE A 115 15.97 -14.01 3.57
N PRO A 116 15.55 -14.14 2.30
CA PRO A 116 15.83 -15.34 1.52
C PRO A 116 17.32 -15.42 1.14
N GLU A 117 17.88 -16.63 1.18
CA GLU A 117 19.23 -16.89 0.64
C GLU A 117 19.29 -16.57 -0.86
N ASN A 118 18.22 -16.88 -1.60
CA ASN A 118 18.06 -16.52 -3.00
C ASN A 118 17.39 -15.15 -3.16
N LYS A 119 18.18 -14.12 -3.47
CA LYS A 119 17.66 -12.75 -3.64
C LYS A 119 16.71 -12.57 -4.83
N ASP A 120 16.83 -13.43 -5.84
CA ASP A 120 15.98 -13.36 -7.04
C ASP A 120 14.54 -13.78 -6.73
N SER A 121 14.30 -14.47 -5.60
CA SER A 121 12.94 -14.85 -5.17
C SER A 121 12.16 -13.73 -4.49
N LEU A 122 12.81 -12.60 -4.13
CA LEU A 122 12.16 -11.47 -3.46
C LEU A 122 10.96 -10.93 -4.23
N GLN A 123 11.05 -10.87 -5.57
CA GLN A 123 9.94 -10.39 -6.39
C GLN A 123 8.75 -11.36 -6.33
N VAL A 124 9.01 -12.65 -6.45
CA VAL A 124 7.97 -13.69 -6.39
C VAL A 124 7.31 -13.73 -5.01
N LEU A 125 8.10 -13.56 -3.94
CA LEU A 125 7.60 -13.46 -2.57
C LEU A 125 6.68 -12.26 -2.40
N PHE A 126 7.10 -11.09 -2.87
CA PHE A 126 6.29 -9.87 -2.85
C PHE A 126 4.98 -10.05 -3.63
N ASP A 127 5.07 -10.51 -4.88
CA ASP A 127 3.88 -10.67 -5.75
C ASP A 127 2.89 -11.68 -5.17
N SER A 128 3.39 -12.80 -4.62
CA SER A 128 2.54 -13.83 -4.00
C SER A 128 1.84 -13.30 -2.75
N LEU A 129 2.57 -12.54 -1.91
CA LEU A 129 2.01 -11.93 -0.71
C LEU A 129 0.96 -10.87 -1.06
N ALA A 130 1.24 -10.00 -2.03
CA ALA A 130 0.34 -8.98 -2.52
C ALA A 130 -0.95 -9.59 -3.08
N ASN A 131 -0.84 -10.61 -3.92
CA ASN A 131 -1.98 -11.32 -4.47
C ASN A 131 -2.85 -11.92 -3.37
N CYS A 132 -2.25 -12.58 -2.37
CA CYS A 132 -3.02 -13.12 -1.27
C CYS A 132 -3.70 -12.03 -0.43
N GLN A 133 -3.07 -10.88 -0.19
CA GLN A 133 -3.73 -9.77 0.51
C GLN A 133 -5.02 -9.31 -0.20
N THR A 134 -5.08 -9.34 -1.53
CA THR A 134 -6.32 -9.00 -2.26
C THR A 134 -7.48 -9.95 -1.98
N LEU A 135 -7.21 -11.16 -1.48
CA LEU A 135 -8.23 -12.16 -1.12
C LEU A 135 -8.82 -11.93 0.28
N HIS A 136 -8.25 -11.00 1.08
CA HIS A 136 -8.66 -10.75 2.46
C HIS A 136 -8.98 -9.26 2.71
N PRO A 137 -10.01 -8.69 2.05
CA PRO A 137 -10.48 -7.36 2.40
C PRO A 137 -11.12 -7.37 3.80
N ASP A 138 -11.01 -6.26 4.52
CA ASP A 138 -11.69 -6.10 5.80
C ASP A 138 -13.21 -6.09 5.62
N SER A 139 -13.93 -6.67 6.59
CA SER A 139 -15.39 -6.79 6.57
C SER A 139 -16.08 -5.44 6.44
N ASP A 140 -15.50 -4.40 7.05
CA ASP A 140 -16.08 -3.05 7.10
C ASP A 140 -15.75 -2.23 5.85
N CYS A 141 -14.81 -2.69 5.03
CA CYS A 141 -14.54 -2.14 3.70
C CYS A 141 -15.48 -2.70 2.62
N GLN A 142 -16.31 -3.69 2.96
CA GLN A 142 -17.35 -4.15 2.05
C GLN A 142 -18.50 -3.16 2.13
N LEU A 143 -18.48 -2.16 1.23
CA LEU A 143 -19.64 -1.30 0.98
C LEU A 143 -20.85 -2.20 0.83
N SER A 144 -21.75 -2.16 1.81
CA SER A 144 -22.99 -2.92 1.74
C SER A 144 -23.72 -2.45 0.48
N GLY A 145 -24.25 -3.39 -0.32
CA GLY A 145 -24.93 -3.05 -1.58
C GLY A 145 -26.07 -2.05 -1.40
N ASP A 146 -26.57 -1.92 -0.16
CA ASP A 146 -27.63 -1.01 0.26
C ASP A 146 -27.16 0.45 0.43
N GLU A 147 -25.85 0.71 0.52
CA GLU A 147 -25.29 2.08 0.64
C GLU A 147 -25.09 2.75 -0.75
N PHE A 148 -25.20 1.98 -1.83
CA PHE A 148 -25.25 2.51 -3.20
C PHE A 148 -26.66 2.90 -3.64
N ASP A 149 -27.72 2.38 -3.01
CA ASP A 149 -29.11 2.69 -3.37
C ASP A 149 -29.52 4.13 -2.98
N ASP A 150 -28.85 4.76 -2.02
CA ASP A 150 -29.11 6.16 -1.62
C ASP A 150 -28.42 7.19 -2.54
N ALA A 151 -27.57 6.74 -3.48
CA ALA A 151 -27.00 7.59 -4.52
C ALA A 151 -27.93 7.75 -5.74
N GLU A 152 -28.93 6.88 -5.92
CA GLU A 152 -29.90 7.02 -7.01
C GLU A 152 -31.00 8.07 -6.72
N ASP A 153 -31.34 8.36 -5.46
CA ASP A 153 -32.44 9.30 -5.15
C ASP A 153 -32.00 10.79 -5.12
N ASN A 154 -30.68 11.05 -5.23
CA ASN A 154 -30.14 12.40 -5.50
C ASN A 154 -29.54 12.55 -6.90
N PHE A 155 -29.52 11.49 -7.71
CA PHE A 155 -29.42 11.64 -9.15
C PHE A 155 -30.79 12.09 -9.67
N ARG A 156 -31.12 13.36 -9.38
CA ARG A 156 -31.93 14.13 -10.33
C ARG A 156 -31.31 13.85 -11.69
N GLU A 157 -32.08 13.21 -12.55
CA GLU A 157 -31.94 13.21 -13.99
C GLU A 157 -32.07 14.67 -14.48
N GLU A 158 -31.17 15.55 -14.05
CA GLU A 158 -30.67 16.56 -14.95
C GLU A 158 -29.82 15.77 -15.93
N SER A 159 -30.51 15.24 -16.96
CA SER A 159 -29.86 15.03 -18.25
C SER A 159 -29.06 16.30 -18.50
N TYR A 160 -27.74 16.24 -18.30
CA TYR A 160 -26.85 17.19 -18.90
C TYR A 160 -26.98 16.95 -20.39
N ASP A 161 -28.05 17.51 -20.98
CA ASP A 161 -28.17 17.71 -22.39
C ASP A 161 -26.93 18.53 -22.75
N ASN A 162 -25.93 17.82 -23.27
CA ASN A 162 -24.56 18.25 -23.53
C ASN A 162 -24.48 19.40 -24.56
N GLU A 163 -25.63 19.95 -24.95
CA GLU A 163 -25.77 21.04 -25.90
C GLU A 163 -25.82 22.41 -25.19
N GLY A 164 -26.16 22.48 -23.90
CA GLY A 164 -26.35 23.76 -23.18
C GLY A 164 -25.15 24.26 -22.37
N ASN A 165 -24.23 23.39 -21.95
CA ASN A 165 -23.17 23.75 -21.00
C ASN A 165 -21.81 24.08 -21.65
N VAL A 166 -21.68 23.85 -22.97
CA VAL A 166 -20.55 24.40 -23.74
C VAL A 166 -20.56 25.94 -23.70
N ASP A 167 -21.71 26.54 -23.40
CA ASP A 167 -21.84 27.99 -23.40
C ASP A 167 -21.17 28.69 -22.22
N ASN A 168 -21.00 27.98 -21.10
CA ASN A 168 -20.32 28.49 -19.91
C ASN A 168 -18.79 28.34 -19.96
N LEU A 169 -18.26 27.70 -21.01
CA LEU A 169 -16.82 27.62 -21.23
C LEU A 169 -16.31 28.91 -21.86
N THR A 170 -15.16 29.38 -21.38
CA THR A 170 -14.35 30.37 -22.09
C THR A 170 -14.02 29.86 -23.50
N GLU A 171 -13.70 30.75 -24.42
CA GLU A 171 -13.31 30.37 -25.78
C GLU A 171 -12.19 29.32 -25.79
N GLN A 172 -11.22 29.46 -24.88
CA GLN A 172 -10.15 28.49 -24.65
C GLN A 172 -10.68 27.13 -24.19
N GLY A 173 -11.65 27.12 -23.27
CA GLY A 173 -12.29 25.90 -22.76
C GLY A 173 -13.04 25.15 -23.86
N ARG A 174 -13.73 25.87 -24.76
CA ARG A 174 -14.42 25.27 -25.91
C ARG A 174 -13.45 24.63 -26.90
N ILE A 175 -12.34 25.31 -27.22
CA ILE A 175 -11.30 24.80 -28.13
C ILE A 175 -10.64 23.53 -27.56
N ASN A 176 -10.33 23.54 -26.26
CA ASN A 176 -9.72 22.38 -25.61
C ASN A 176 -10.68 21.19 -25.58
N LEU A 177 -11.96 21.43 -25.30
CA LEU A 177 -12.99 20.40 -25.33
C LEU A 177 -13.17 19.82 -26.75
N GLU A 178 -13.16 20.66 -27.79
CA GLU A 178 -13.25 20.21 -29.17
C GLU A 178 -12.05 19.34 -29.58
N ARG A 179 -10.83 19.73 -29.17
CA ARG A 179 -9.62 18.93 -29.38
C ARG A 179 -9.70 17.57 -28.68
N PHE A 180 -10.18 17.55 -27.44
CA PHE A 180 -10.35 16.31 -26.68
C PHE A 180 -11.39 15.39 -27.32
N ASN A 181 -12.53 15.93 -27.76
CA ASN A 181 -13.56 15.17 -28.46
C ASN A 181 -13.05 14.61 -29.80
N GLN A 182 -12.20 15.34 -30.53
CA GLN A 182 -11.53 14.79 -31.72
C GLN A 182 -10.57 13.64 -31.37
N MET A 183 -9.83 13.74 -30.26
CA MET A 183 -8.94 12.67 -29.81
C MET A 183 -9.70 11.38 -29.46
N LEU A 184 -10.89 11.50 -28.85
CA LEU A 184 -11.72 10.35 -28.47
C LEU A 184 -12.44 9.69 -29.66
N ASN A 185 -12.84 10.47 -30.67
CA ASN A 185 -13.58 9.93 -31.83
C ASN A 185 -12.68 9.25 -32.87
N VAL A 186 -11.36 9.41 -32.82
CA VAL A 186 -10.43 8.67 -33.68
C VAL A 186 -10.08 7.34 -33.00
N GLY A 187 -11.03 6.42 -33.02
CA GLY A 187 -10.76 5.02 -32.71
C GLY A 187 -9.86 4.40 -33.77
N GLN A 188 -8.53 4.48 -33.59
CA GLN A 188 -7.55 3.57 -34.20
C GLN A 188 -6.16 3.67 -33.56
N GLY A 189 -5.85 2.71 -32.70
CA GLY A 189 -4.49 2.20 -32.46
C GLY A 189 -3.56 3.03 -31.58
N ASP A 190 -2.99 2.35 -30.59
CA ASP A 190 -1.97 2.80 -29.60
C ASP A 190 -0.74 3.53 -30.18
N ALA A 191 -0.56 3.55 -31.50
CA ALA A 191 0.62 4.11 -32.15
C ALA A 191 0.52 5.62 -32.46
N ASP A 192 -0.67 6.23 -32.41
CA ASP A 192 -0.87 7.63 -32.84
C ASP A 192 -0.88 8.65 -31.67
N ILE A 193 -1.05 8.18 -30.43
CA ILE A 193 -1.11 9.03 -29.23
C ILE A 193 0.25 9.69 -28.95
N THR A 194 1.35 8.95 -29.12
CA THR A 194 2.72 9.46 -28.86
C THR A 194 3.22 10.42 -29.96
N ALA A 195 2.69 10.32 -31.17
CA ALA A 195 3.04 11.23 -32.27
C ALA A 195 2.32 12.58 -32.12
N GLN A 196 1.10 12.59 -31.59
CA GLN A 196 0.29 13.80 -31.43
C GLN A 196 0.63 14.61 -30.17
N THR A 197 1.13 13.99 -29.10
CA THR A 197 1.63 14.74 -27.91
C THR A 197 2.81 15.65 -28.25
N ASN A 198 3.64 15.31 -29.23
CA ASN A 198 4.76 16.13 -29.69
C ASN A 198 4.37 17.32 -30.59
N LEU A 199 3.11 17.44 -31.01
CA LEU A 199 2.60 18.60 -31.78
C LEU A 199 1.86 19.63 -30.91
N LEU A 200 1.66 19.32 -29.63
CA LEU A 200 1.04 20.22 -28.68
C LEU A 200 2.10 21.13 -28.07
N ASN A 201 2.24 22.36 -28.61
CA ASN A 201 2.71 23.46 -27.78
C ASN A 201 1.66 23.68 -26.69
N ILE A 202 1.83 23.00 -25.56
CA ILE A 202 1.15 23.31 -24.32
C ILE A 202 1.68 24.68 -23.92
N ALA A 203 0.97 25.73 -24.31
CA ALA A 203 1.14 27.04 -23.70
C ALA A 203 0.69 26.88 -22.25
N ASN A 204 1.62 26.52 -21.37
CA ASN A 204 1.43 26.75 -19.95
C ASN A 204 1.08 28.23 -19.80
N GLY A 205 -0.08 28.53 -19.22
CA GLY A 205 -0.53 29.89 -18.94
C GLY A 205 0.26 30.56 -17.81
N TYR A 206 1.59 30.40 -17.79
CA TYR A 206 2.46 31.28 -17.04
C TYR A 206 2.59 32.56 -17.86
N GLU A 207 1.80 33.57 -17.51
CA GLU A 207 2.14 34.94 -17.86
C GLU A 207 3.51 35.23 -17.25
N GLU A 208 4.54 35.35 -18.10
CA GLU A 208 5.80 36.01 -17.80
C GLU A 208 5.55 37.51 -17.61
N GLU A 209 4.88 37.88 -16.51
CA GLU A 209 4.98 39.22 -15.95
C GLU A 209 6.00 39.15 -14.82
N GLY A 210 7.23 39.53 -15.13
CA GLY A 210 8.32 39.62 -14.18
C GLY A 210 8.01 40.66 -13.10
N HIS A 211 7.58 40.19 -11.93
CA HIS A 211 7.77 40.90 -10.67
C HIS A 211 8.03 39.88 -9.57
N VAL A 212 9.31 39.73 -9.22
CA VAL A 212 9.72 39.01 -8.02
C VAL A 212 9.69 40.05 -6.89
N ASP A 213 8.64 40.05 -6.10
CA ASP A 213 8.61 40.82 -4.84
C ASP A 213 9.52 40.10 -3.83
N GLU A 214 10.77 40.53 -3.77
CA GLU A 214 11.79 40.04 -2.82
C GLU A 214 11.53 40.50 -1.37
N GLU A 215 10.45 41.22 -1.09
CA GLU A 215 10.15 41.78 0.25
C GLU A 215 9.42 40.80 1.20
N GLN A 216 9.07 39.58 0.77
CA GLN A 216 8.35 38.60 1.63
C GLN A 216 9.26 37.68 2.48
N PHE A 217 10.59 37.85 2.41
CA PHE A 217 11.54 36.98 3.13
C PHE A 217 12.41 37.71 4.17
N GLU A 218 12.18 39.00 4.43
CA GLU A 218 13.04 39.79 5.35
C GLU A 218 12.71 39.64 6.85
N ASP A 219 11.64 38.93 7.23
CA ASP A 219 11.21 38.80 8.63
C ASP A 219 11.67 37.51 9.33
N ALA A 220 12.32 36.58 8.62
CA ALA A 220 12.79 35.32 9.20
C ALA A 220 14.17 35.40 9.89
N ASP A 221 14.96 36.46 9.66
CA ASP A 221 16.35 36.57 10.14
C ASP A 221 16.55 37.43 11.41
N GLN A 222 15.47 37.86 12.10
CA GLN A 222 15.57 38.71 13.30
C GLN A 222 15.12 38.08 14.63
N MET A 223 15.25 36.76 14.79
CA MET A 223 14.98 36.10 16.09
C MET A 223 16.19 35.47 16.79
N ASP A 224 17.42 35.86 16.44
CA ASP A 224 18.62 35.52 17.22
C ASP A 224 19.60 36.71 17.34
N GLN A 225 19.27 37.69 18.19
CA GLN A 225 20.24 38.50 18.96
C GLN A 225 19.67 38.89 20.34
#